data_AF-A0A1V5P7T4-F1
#
_entry.id   AF-A0A1V5P7T4-F1
#
_cell.length_a   1.000
_cell.length_b   1.000
_cell.length_c   1.000
_cell.angle_alpha   90.00
_cell.angle_beta   90.00
_cell.angle_gamma   90.00
#
_symmetry.space_group_name_H-M   'P 1'
#
loop_
_entity.id
_entity.type
_entity.pdbx_description
1 polymer ?
#
loop_
_entity_poly.entity_id
_entity_poly.type
_entity_poly.pdbx_seq_one_letter_code
_entity_poly.pdbx_strand_id
1 'polypeptide(L)' 'MPFKKGYAAIHQFGGKAGRGKGFTMPARPFFELANEDLEDIQQDAMDYLKK' A
#
# COMPACT_ATOMS: atom_id res chain seq x y z
N MET A 1 -12.78 12.63 -7.07
CA MET A 1 -11.52 12.50 -6.31
C MET A 1 -10.49 11.76 -7.15
N PRO A 2 -9.27 12.28 -7.31
CA PRO A 2 -8.32 11.79 -8.29
C PRO A 2 -7.47 10.66 -7.70
N PHE A 3 -8.01 9.44 -7.68
CA PHE A 3 -7.20 8.23 -7.66
C PHE A 3 -7.46 7.50 -8.98
N LYS A 4 -6.38 7.37 -9.78
CA LYS A 4 -6.37 6.82 -11.14
C LYS A 4 -7.06 5.44 -11.15
N LYS A 5 -7.94 5.21 -12.13
CA LYS A 5 -8.90 4.08 -12.32
C LYS A 5 -8.29 2.66 -12.42
N GLY A 6 -7.07 2.43 -11.91
CA GLY A 6 -6.34 1.17 -12.07
C GLY A 6 -5.41 0.78 -10.91
N TYR A 7 -5.36 1.53 -9.81
CA TYR A 7 -4.73 1.01 -8.60
C TYR A 7 -5.73 0.07 -7.92
N ALA A 8 -5.43 -1.22 -7.93
CA ALA A 8 -6.18 -2.19 -7.12
C ALA A 8 -6.16 -1.68 -5.67
N ALA A 9 -7.34 -1.55 -5.06
CA ALA A 9 -7.46 -1.14 -3.67
C ALA A 9 -6.48 -1.98 -2.84
N ILE A 10 -5.73 -1.31 -1.97
CA ILE A 10 -4.76 -1.99 -1.12
C ILE A 10 -5.48 -3.15 -0.43
N HIS A 11 -4.90 -4.35 -0.51
CA HIS A 11 -5.54 -5.62 -0.12
C HIS A 11 -6.13 -5.62 1.31
N GLN A 12 -5.75 -4.63 2.12
CA GLN A 12 -6.25 -4.41 3.47
C GLN A 12 -7.76 -4.16 3.54
N PHE A 13 -8.37 -3.54 2.54
CA PHE A 13 -9.81 -3.28 2.57
C PHE A 13 -10.67 -4.51 2.21
N GLY A 14 -10.07 -5.57 1.68
CA GLY A 14 -10.79 -6.74 1.16
C GLY A 14 -11.67 -6.37 -0.05
N GLY A 15 -12.75 -7.13 -0.26
CA GLY A 15 -13.75 -6.87 -1.29
C GLY A 15 -13.90 -7.99 -2.32
N LYS A 16 -14.68 -7.73 -3.37
CA LYS A 16 -14.95 -8.73 -4.43
C LYS A 16 -13.74 -8.89 -5.35
N ALA A 17 -13.24 -10.11 -5.47
CA ALA A 17 -12.07 -10.48 -6.26
C ALA A 17 -12.32 -11.76 -7.09
N GLY A 18 -11.36 -12.09 -7.96
CA GLY A 18 -11.42 -13.27 -8.85
C GLY A 18 -12.19 -13.05 -10.15
N ARG A 19 -12.10 -14.02 -11.08
CA ARG A 19 -12.81 -13.99 -12.37
C ARG A 19 -14.32 -14.02 -12.11
N GLY A 20 -15.04 -13.02 -12.63
CA GLY A 20 -16.47 -12.85 -12.35
C GLY A 20 -16.80 -12.36 -10.93
N LYS A 21 -15.81 -11.93 -10.14
CA LYS A 21 -16.01 -11.34 -8.79
C LYS A 21 -16.78 -12.25 -7.80
N GLY A 22 -16.70 -13.57 -7.98
CA GLY A 22 -17.39 -14.55 -7.14
C GLY A 22 -16.77 -14.72 -5.74
N PHE A 23 -15.49 -14.40 -5.59
CA PHE A 23 -14.78 -14.50 -4.31
C PHE A 23 -14.86 -13.19 -3.54
N THR A 24 -15.10 -13.26 -2.23
CA THR A 24 -15.05 -12.08 -1.34
C THR A 24 -13.82 -12.20 -0.48
N MET A 25 -12.81 -11.40 -0.81
CA MET A 25 -11.56 -11.34 -0.07
C MET A 25 -11.81 -10.62 1.27
N PRO A 26 -11.41 -11.20 2.40
CA PRO A 26 -11.50 -10.52 3.69
C PRO A 26 -10.51 -9.35 3.75
N ALA A 27 -10.86 -8.34 4.56
CA ALA A 27 -9.93 -7.28 4.95
C ALA A 27 -8.72 -7.87 5.68
N ARG A 28 -7.56 -7.24 5.52
CA ARG A 28 -6.29 -7.61 6.17
C ARG A 28 -5.74 -6.40 6.93
N PRO A 29 -5.01 -6.61 8.04
CA PRO A 29 -4.35 -5.51 8.74
C PRO A 29 -3.42 -4.73 7.81
N PHE A 30 -3.24 -3.44 8.10
CA PHE A 30 -2.19 -2.65 7.47
C PHE A 30 -0.83 -3.22 7.90
N PHE A 31 0.11 -3.22 6.97
CA PHE A 31 1.50 -3.45 7.33
C PHE A 31 1.97 -2.23 8.12
N GLU A 32 2.49 -2.49 9.31
CA GLU A 32 3.16 -1.49 10.11
C GLU A 32 4.55 -1.22 9.50
N LEU A 33 5.04 0.01 9.64
CA LEU A 33 6.43 0.31 9.33
C LEU A 33 7.28 -0.18 10.49
N ALA A 34 8.27 -1.02 10.18
CA ALA A 34 9.31 -1.37 11.13
C ALA A 34 10.22 -0.15 11.37
N ASN A 35 10.98 -0.18 12.46
CA ASN A 35 11.94 0.90 12.73
C ASN A 35 12.97 1.05 11.60
N GLU A 36 13.40 -0.07 11.02
CA GLU A 36 14.31 -0.12 9.87
C GLU A 36 13.73 0.65 8.66
N ASP A 37 12.43 0.47 8.38
CA ASP A 37 11.77 1.20 7.29
C ASP A 37 11.79 2.73 7.53
N LEU A 38 11.65 3.16 8.79
CA LEU A 38 11.69 4.57 9.15
C LEU A 38 13.09 5.17 8.96
N GLU A 39 14.12 4.41 9.32
CA GLU A 39 15.52 4.80 9.13
C GLU A 39 15.85 4.94 7.63
N ASP A 40 15.43 3.96 6.82
CA ASP A 40 15.62 3.97 5.37
C ASP A 40 14.91 5.17 4.72
N ILE A 41 13.64 5.42 5.07
CA ILE A 41 12.89 6.57 4.56
C ILE A 41 13.58 7.89 4.93
N GLN A 42 14.07 8.02 6.16
CA GLN A 42 14.79 9.22 6.59
C GLN A 42 16.06 9.42 5.76
N GLN A 43 16.83 8.36 5.54
CA GLN A 43 18.08 8.42 4.80
C GLN A 43 17.83 8.81 3.33
N ASP A 44 16.87 8.17 2.68
CA ASP A 44 16.46 8.49 1.30
C ASP A 44 16.03 9.96 1.15
N ALA A 45 15.24 10.47 2.12
CA ALA A 45 14.82 11.85 2.14
C ALA A 45 16.00 12.83 2.27
N MET A 46 16.95 12.51 3.14
CA MET A 46 18.16 13.32 3.32
C MET A 46 19.05 13.30 2.08
N ASP A 47 19.20 12.16 1.42
CA ASP A 47 20.01 12.02 0.21
C ASP A 47 19.39 12.75 -0.99
N TYR A 48 18.06 12.73 -1.10
CA TYR A 48 17.36 13.55 -2.09
C TYR A 48 17.59 15.05 -1.87
N LEU A 49 17.58 15.52 -0.61
CA LEU A 49 17.74 16.95 -0.27
C LEU A 49 19.19 17.46 -0.39
N LYS A 50 20.18 16.57 -0.26
CA LYS A 50 21.61 16.93 -0.39
C LYS A 50 22.08 17.02 -1.85
N LYS A 51 21.24 16.61 -2.80
CA LYS A 51 21.51 16.67 -4.24
C LYS A 51 21.24 18.06 -4.79
#